data_AF-A0AAN6MKL5-F1
#
_entry.id   AF-A0AAN6MKL5-F1
#
_cell.length_a   1.000
_cell.length_b   1.000
_cell.length_c   1.000
_cell.angle_alpha   90.00
_cell.angle_beta   90.00
_cell.angle_gamma   90.00
#
_symmetry.space_group_name_H-M   'P 1'
#
loop_
_entity.id
_entity.type
_entity.pdbx_description
1 polymer ?
#
loop_
_entity_poly.entity_id
_entity_poly.type
_entity_poly.pdbx_seq_one_letter_code
_entity_poly.pdbx_strand_id
1 'polypeptide(L)'
;MAHELPIRTSNGGQPDAGILRLPTELISAICCMLCFHCRGGRVVDATSKAVTAAYEDQMAISALSRCSRGLRDKAQPILFHWYHDLEEEDYGRQQRHLERFVEAIIRKPHLAASVKALAFYQPTLSSSHSHLSYAQARARRTYEVDRIFRPTAISLGPGHLARRANSSQPALHVELRDLAIALCPALSQLCFHDIPIPAEDEAPEYNWTTWSYPLPSLTTLVFPGTRTRIRRKEATYHIREATYLLRHAPSLHTLIAPDCGGAGGGRRHLFLDHHHDNDDDDDDEAWDVGPLPALRTLSLNGIGMTVLARILRCCPALQDLEYLDEPASERVWVVLDPARDLGHLRGTLRRLCYSDGNNNGVFFYCGARHDDGPGMAPDGLGFAGFGVLEVLEIEQFLLYGPVFAPSDSRFPGNGVCLRETTGENFLVKLPASLRRLRVGAVIYWPAMYRDLLALVEQQCARFPRLEAVAVEVYRAPPRYQAEHLAGVFAAAGVAFSVARARSPRAALSGLLPARPGRREIVPLSMVYPESDYSESYYSESVSSDSEESGESLPWQ
;
A
#
# COMPACT_ATOMS: atom_id res chain seq x y z
N MET A 1 5.15 -68.28 62.59
CA MET A 1 3.69 -68.29 62.43
C MET A 1 3.25 -66.84 62.30
N ALA A 2 3.22 -66.30 61.07
CA ALA A 2 2.05 -66.18 60.18
C ALA A 2 1.10 -65.06 60.68
N HIS A 3 0.75 -63.99 59.95
CA HIS A 3 0.61 -63.77 58.51
C HIS A 3 0.97 -62.32 58.11
N GLU A 4 1.80 -62.16 57.07
CA GLU A 4 1.86 -60.94 56.26
C GLU A 4 0.84 -61.06 55.11
N LEU A 5 0.02 -60.02 54.92
CA LEU A 5 -0.82 -59.84 53.75
C LEU A 5 -0.09 -58.95 52.73
N PRO A 6 -0.04 -59.32 51.43
CA PRO A 6 0.60 -58.50 50.42
C PRO A 6 -0.33 -57.36 49.98
N ILE A 7 0.18 -56.13 50.06
CA ILE A 7 -0.41 -54.96 49.41
C ILE A 7 -0.25 -55.15 47.90
N ARG A 8 -1.36 -55.49 47.22
CA ARG A 8 -1.45 -55.49 45.76
C ARG A 8 -1.35 -54.05 45.25
N THR A 9 -0.21 -53.69 44.67
CA THR A 9 -0.10 -52.57 43.72
C THR A 9 -0.76 -53.00 42.41
N SER A 10 -2.00 -52.59 42.18
CA SER A 10 -2.60 -52.65 40.85
C SER A 10 -1.96 -51.58 39.96
N ASN A 11 -0.91 -51.98 39.25
CA ASN A 11 -0.44 -51.34 38.02
C ASN A 11 -1.57 -51.37 36.98
N GLY A 12 -2.39 -50.33 36.97
CA GLY A 12 -3.25 -49.97 35.84
C GLY A 12 -2.56 -48.88 35.04
N GLY A 13 -1.69 -49.28 34.10
CA GLY A 13 -1.01 -48.37 33.19
C GLY A 13 -2.01 -47.71 32.23
N GLN A 14 -2.52 -46.54 32.60
CA GLN A 14 -2.96 -45.58 31.61
C GLN A 14 -1.70 -45.07 30.90
N PRO A 15 -1.60 -45.18 29.55
CA PRO A 15 -0.54 -44.49 28.85
C PRO A 15 -0.71 -43.00 29.12
N ASP A 16 0.23 -42.35 29.80
CA ASP A 16 0.23 -40.89 29.95
C ASP A 16 0.21 -40.26 28.56
N ALA A 17 -0.99 -39.91 28.09
CA ALA A 17 -1.25 -39.26 26.82
C ALA A 17 -0.97 -37.75 26.95
N GLY A 18 0.22 -37.41 27.45
CA GLY A 18 0.63 -36.04 27.70
C GLY A 18 1.36 -35.44 26.50
N ILE A 19 1.06 -34.18 26.18
CA ILE A 19 1.73 -33.40 25.13
C ILE A 19 3.27 -33.39 25.25
N LEU A 20 3.80 -33.60 26.46
CA LEU A 20 5.24 -33.67 26.75
C LEU A 20 5.94 -34.92 26.18
N ARG A 21 5.20 -35.95 25.77
CA ARG A 21 5.77 -37.14 25.12
C ARG A 21 5.91 -36.98 23.60
N LEU A 22 5.38 -35.90 23.03
CA LEU A 22 5.56 -35.61 21.62
C LEU A 22 7.04 -35.26 21.34
N PRO A 23 7.59 -35.70 20.19
CA PRO A 23 8.86 -35.20 19.68
C PRO A 23 8.89 -33.67 19.64
N THR A 24 10.09 -33.11 19.83
CA THR A 24 10.29 -31.64 19.85
C THR A 24 9.75 -31.00 18.58
N GLU A 25 9.92 -31.68 17.45
CA GLU A 25 9.51 -31.25 16.12
C GLU A 25 7.99 -31.09 16.03
N LEU A 26 7.23 -32.00 16.66
CA LEU A 26 5.77 -31.92 16.70
C LEU A 26 5.30 -30.78 17.61
N ILE A 27 5.96 -30.56 18.75
CA ILE A 27 5.63 -29.42 19.63
C ILE A 27 5.91 -28.09 18.91
N SER A 28 7.04 -27.98 18.23
CA SER A 28 7.37 -26.82 17.40
C SER A 28 6.38 -26.65 16.25
N ALA A 29 5.98 -27.72 15.56
CA ALA A 29 4.98 -27.66 14.51
C ALA A 29 3.63 -27.17 15.04
N ILE A 30 3.16 -27.67 16.19
CA ILE A 30 1.94 -27.19 16.86
C ILE A 30 2.04 -25.69 17.16
N CYS A 31 3.15 -25.26 17.76
CA CYS A 31 3.34 -23.84 18.06
C CYS A 31 3.40 -22.99 16.78
N CYS A 32 4.02 -23.47 15.70
CA CYS A 32 4.05 -22.80 14.40
C CYS A 32 2.66 -22.73 13.74
N MET A 33 1.83 -23.76 13.89
CA MET A 33 0.43 -23.72 13.42
C MET A 33 -0.42 -22.71 14.19
N LEU A 34 -0.08 -22.41 15.44
CA LEU A 34 -0.74 -21.35 16.22
C LEU A 34 -0.13 -19.97 15.95
N CYS A 35 1.15 -19.90 15.55
CA CYS A 35 1.84 -18.65 15.33
C CYS A 35 1.36 -17.97 14.04
N PHE A 36 0.82 -16.76 14.16
CA PHE A 36 0.30 -15.99 13.03
C PHE A 36 1.33 -15.74 11.93
N HIS A 37 2.56 -15.38 12.32
CA HIS A 37 3.69 -15.24 11.39
C HIS A 37 3.96 -16.52 10.58
N CYS A 38 3.98 -17.69 11.24
CA CYS A 38 4.31 -18.95 10.59
C CYS A 38 3.19 -19.46 9.66
N ARG A 39 1.92 -19.13 9.94
CA ARG A 39 0.78 -19.49 9.08
C ARG A 39 0.66 -18.62 7.84
N GLY A 40 0.73 -17.30 8.02
CA GLY A 40 0.34 -16.34 7.00
C GLY A 40 1.52 -15.75 6.22
N GLY A 41 2.75 -15.92 6.71
CA GLY A 41 3.95 -15.35 6.10
C GLY A 41 4.00 -13.81 6.11
N ARG A 42 2.91 -13.10 6.41
CA ARG A 42 2.85 -11.64 6.50
C ARG A 42 1.92 -11.19 7.63
N VAL A 43 2.51 -10.56 8.64
CA VAL A 43 1.81 -10.08 9.86
C VAL A 43 1.57 -8.57 9.81
N VAL A 44 2.48 -7.86 9.14
CA VAL A 44 2.64 -6.41 9.24
C VAL A 44 1.59 -5.58 8.49
N ASP A 45 0.83 -6.20 7.59
CA ASP A 45 -0.29 -5.63 6.82
C ASP A 45 -1.60 -6.37 7.08
N ALA A 46 -1.66 -7.15 8.16
CA ALA A 46 -2.86 -7.90 8.54
C ALA A 46 -3.98 -6.96 9.00
N THR A 47 -5.22 -7.33 8.67
CA THR A 47 -6.41 -6.62 9.16
C THR A 47 -6.56 -6.77 10.67
N SER A 48 -7.15 -5.79 11.35
CA SER A 48 -7.41 -5.83 12.80
C SER A 48 -8.18 -7.09 13.21
N LYS A 49 -9.14 -7.53 12.39
CA LYS A 49 -9.87 -8.80 12.60
C LYS A 49 -8.94 -10.03 12.60
N ALA A 50 -8.01 -10.10 11.65
CA ALA A 50 -7.05 -11.20 11.56
C ALA A 50 -6.08 -11.19 12.74
N VAL A 51 -5.64 -10.00 13.15
CA VAL A 51 -4.78 -9.79 14.31
C VAL A 51 -5.48 -10.23 15.60
N THR A 52 -6.73 -9.81 15.83
CA THR A 52 -7.51 -10.22 17.01
C THR A 52 -7.66 -11.74 17.10
N ALA A 53 -7.96 -12.40 15.98
CA ALA A 53 -8.00 -13.87 15.95
C ALA A 53 -6.64 -14.50 16.26
N ALA A 54 -5.56 -13.93 15.73
CA ALA A 54 -4.19 -14.37 16.01
C ALA A 54 -3.77 -14.20 17.48
N TYR A 55 -4.33 -13.24 18.20
CA TYR A 55 -4.08 -13.04 19.62
C TYR A 55 -4.59 -14.20 20.48
N GLU A 56 -5.74 -14.80 20.13
CA GLU A 56 -6.26 -15.98 20.83
C GLU A 56 -5.27 -17.16 20.71
N ASP A 57 -4.72 -17.37 19.52
CA ASP A 57 -3.71 -18.40 19.29
C ASP A 57 -2.39 -18.10 20.01
N GLN A 58 -1.96 -16.83 20.03
CA GLN A 58 -0.78 -16.41 20.78
C GLN A 58 -0.96 -16.65 22.30
N MET A 59 -2.18 -16.42 22.82
CA MET A 59 -2.52 -16.74 24.21
C MET A 59 -2.48 -18.25 24.49
N ALA A 60 -2.86 -19.09 23.54
CA ALA A 60 -2.71 -20.54 23.65
C ALA A 60 -1.22 -20.95 23.74
N ILE A 61 -0.35 -20.39 22.89
CA ILE A 61 1.10 -20.62 22.96
C ILE A 61 1.66 -20.14 24.31
N SER A 62 1.20 -18.98 24.79
CA SER A 62 1.57 -18.43 26.10
C SER A 62 1.16 -19.37 27.25
N ALA A 63 -0.05 -19.92 27.22
CA ALA A 63 -0.52 -20.92 28.18
C ALA A 63 0.35 -22.19 28.13
N LEU A 64 0.61 -22.74 26.95
CA LEU A 64 1.50 -23.89 26.75
C LEU A 64 2.89 -23.65 27.35
N SER A 65 3.46 -22.47 27.12
CA SER A 65 4.78 -22.08 27.66
C SER A 65 4.84 -22.03 29.19
N ARG A 66 3.68 -21.93 29.86
CA ARG A 66 3.56 -21.89 31.33
C ARG A 66 3.33 -23.26 31.94
N CYS A 67 2.90 -24.26 31.17
CA CYS A 67 2.59 -25.60 31.68
C CYS A 67 3.83 -26.37 32.19
N SER A 68 4.99 -26.22 31.54
CA SER A 68 6.24 -26.87 31.98
C SER A 68 7.48 -26.14 31.49
N ARG A 69 8.66 -26.46 32.05
CA ARG A 69 9.95 -25.92 31.58
C ARG A 69 10.27 -26.39 30.15
N GLY A 70 10.04 -27.66 29.84
CA GLY A 70 10.30 -28.19 28.49
C GLY A 70 9.43 -27.53 27.42
N LEU A 71 8.14 -27.30 27.69
CA LEU A 71 7.28 -26.56 26.76
C LEU A 71 7.67 -25.10 26.66
N ARG A 72 8.11 -24.48 27.77
CA ARG A 72 8.59 -23.09 27.77
C ARG A 72 9.72 -22.89 26.76
N ASP A 73 10.73 -23.76 26.79
CA ASP A 73 11.93 -23.62 25.97
C ASP A 73 11.62 -23.78 24.46
N LYS A 74 10.52 -24.47 24.11
CA LYS A 74 10.07 -24.65 22.72
C LYS A 74 9.05 -23.61 22.28
N ALA A 75 8.12 -23.26 23.14
CA ALA A 75 7.01 -22.36 22.83
C ALA A 75 7.42 -20.89 22.89
N GLN A 76 8.31 -20.48 23.81
CA GLN A 76 8.68 -19.07 23.96
C GLN A 76 9.35 -18.46 22.71
N PRO A 77 10.29 -19.12 22.01
CA PRO A 77 10.82 -18.60 20.76
C PRO A 77 9.72 -18.29 19.73
N ILE A 78 8.74 -19.19 19.60
CA ILE A 78 7.64 -19.07 18.64
C ILE A 78 6.59 -18.04 19.08
N LEU A 79 6.35 -17.93 20.39
CA LEU A 79 5.49 -16.90 20.99
C LEU A 79 5.97 -15.48 20.65
N PHE A 80 7.29 -15.30 20.58
CA PHE A 80 7.96 -14.03 20.29
C PHE A 80 8.25 -13.80 18.80
N HIS A 81 7.83 -14.69 17.89
CA HIS A 81 8.03 -14.47 16.45
C HIS A 81 7.44 -13.15 15.94
N TRP A 82 6.41 -12.61 16.61
CA TRP A 82 5.81 -11.34 16.22
C TRP A 82 5.38 -10.52 17.43
N TYR A 83 5.44 -9.20 17.26
CA TYR A 83 4.84 -8.20 18.13
C TYR A 83 3.93 -7.30 17.29
N HIS A 84 2.80 -6.89 17.87
CA HIS A 84 1.80 -6.07 17.21
C HIS A 84 1.09 -5.19 18.23
N ASP A 85 0.97 -3.90 17.98
CA ASP A 85 0.11 -3.04 18.82
C ASP A 85 -1.36 -3.18 18.40
N LEU A 86 -2.23 -3.52 19.35
CA LEU A 86 -3.68 -3.57 19.09
C LEU A 86 -4.23 -2.15 18.84
N GLU A 87 -4.85 -1.93 17.68
CA GLU A 87 -5.41 -0.63 17.23
C GLU A 87 -6.42 0.00 18.21
N GLU A 88 -7.15 -0.84 18.96
CA GLU A 88 -8.23 -0.42 19.86
C GLU A 88 -7.77 -0.17 21.31
N GLU A 89 -6.49 -0.35 21.62
CA GLU A 89 -5.99 -0.14 22.97
C GLU A 89 -5.72 1.33 23.29
N ASP A 90 -5.87 1.71 24.56
CA ASP A 90 -5.39 3.01 25.03
C ASP A 90 -3.85 3.08 24.96
N TYR A 91 -3.30 4.28 24.70
CA TYR A 91 -1.85 4.50 24.63
C TYR A 91 -1.08 3.96 25.84
N GLY A 92 -1.69 4.06 27.03
CA GLY A 92 -1.09 3.57 28.27
C GLY A 92 -0.93 2.05 28.31
N ARG A 93 -1.80 1.28 27.63
CA ARG A 93 -1.70 -0.18 27.47
C ARG A 93 -0.64 -0.55 26.45
N GLN A 94 -0.68 0.04 25.26
CA GLN A 94 0.29 -0.22 24.20
C GLN A 94 1.72 0.05 24.70
N GLN A 95 1.93 1.20 25.35
CA GLN A 95 3.24 1.51 25.92
C GLN A 95 3.68 0.46 26.96
N ARG A 96 2.80 -0.02 27.84
CA ARG A 96 3.15 -1.11 28.79
C ARG A 96 3.46 -2.41 28.09
N HIS A 97 2.75 -2.70 27.01
CA HIS A 97 2.97 -3.91 26.24
C HIS A 97 4.36 -3.88 25.59
N LEU A 98 4.71 -2.75 24.97
CA LEU A 98 6.03 -2.52 24.39
C LEU A 98 7.13 -2.55 25.46
N GLU A 99 6.94 -1.86 26.59
CA GLU A 99 7.89 -1.88 27.71
C GLU A 99 8.18 -3.32 28.19
N ARG A 100 7.14 -4.13 28.39
CA ARG A 100 7.27 -5.52 28.81
C ARG A 100 7.91 -6.40 27.73
N PHE A 101 7.58 -6.16 26.47
CA PHE A 101 8.18 -6.86 25.34
C PHE A 101 9.69 -6.58 25.26
N VAL A 102 10.07 -5.29 25.28
CA VAL A 102 11.46 -4.83 25.27
C VAL A 102 12.22 -5.39 26.49
N GLU A 103 11.64 -5.31 27.68
CA GLU A 103 12.25 -5.87 28.89
C GLU A 103 12.49 -7.39 28.76
N ALA A 104 11.55 -8.12 28.16
CA ALA A 104 11.66 -9.55 27.95
C ALA A 104 12.79 -9.92 26.97
N ILE A 105 12.89 -9.23 25.83
CA ILE A 105 13.93 -9.50 24.83
C ILE A 105 15.32 -9.06 25.29
N ILE A 106 15.43 -8.01 26.12
CA ILE A 106 16.69 -7.60 26.76
C ILE A 106 17.15 -8.67 27.75
N ARG A 107 16.25 -9.16 28.60
CA ARG A 107 16.57 -10.22 29.59
C ARG A 107 16.90 -11.56 28.93
N LYS A 108 16.37 -11.81 27.73
CA LYS A 108 16.52 -13.07 27.00
C LYS A 108 16.88 -12.82 25.54
N PRO A 109 18.18 -12.58 25.23
CA PRO A 109 18.63 -12.27 23.86
C PRO A 109 18.27 -13.34 22.81
N HIS A 110 18.17 -14.61 23.20
CA HIS A 110 17.73 -15.68 22.31
C HIS A 110 16.27 -15.51 21.85
N LEU A 111 15.41 -14.87 22.65
CA LEU A 111 14.06 -14.50 22.23
C LEU A 111 14.11 -13.34 21.24
N ALA A 112 14.98 -12.34 21.46
CA ALA A 112 15.20 -11.24 20.51
C ALA A 112 15.61 -11.76 19.12
N ALA A 113 16.50 -12.75 19.07
CA ALA A 113 16.90 -13.43 17.84
C ALA A 113 15.77 -14.25 17.17
N SER A 114 14.69 -14.55 17.90
CA SER A 114 13.52 -15.27 17.40
C SER A 114 12.46 -14.33 16.82
N VAL A 115 12.51 -13.03 17.12
CA VAL A 115 11.54 -12.05 16.60
C VAL A 115 11.71 -11.89 15.09
N LYS A 116 10.61 -12.08 14.35
CA LYS A 116 10.56 -12.00 12.87
C LYS A 116 9.72 -10.83 12.37
N ALA A 117 8.70 -10.42 13.11
CA ALA A 117 7.82 -9.34 12.71
C ALA A 117 7.57 -8.34 13.84
N LEU A 118 7.63 -7.05 13.53
CA LEU A 118 7.24 -5.97 14.44
C LEU A 118 6.27 -5.05 13.71
N ALA A 119 5.10 -4.82 14.29
CA ALA A 119 4.11 -3.89 13.77
C ALA A 119 3.68 -2.93 14.88
N PHE A 120 3.87 -1.63 14.65
CA PHE A 120 3.60 -0.59 15.65
C PHE A 120 2.41 0.24 15.18
N TYR A 121 1.40 0.42 16.04
CA TYR A 121 0.15 1.11 15.72
C TYR A 121 -0.12 2.25 16.69
N GLN A 122 -0.66 3.35 16.18
CA GLN A 122 -1.17 4.40 17.03
C GLN A 122 -2.49 3.97 17.70
N PRO A 123 -2.70 4.32 18.98
CA PRO A 123 -3.99 4.19 19.60
C PRO A 123 -4.94 5.24 19.04
N THR A 124 -6.17 4.84 18.69
CA THR A 124 -7.19 5.79 18.28
C THR A 124 -7.43 6.81 19.40
N LEU A 125 -7.11 8.08 19.15
CA LEU A 125 -7.44 9.19 20.04
C LEU A 125 -8.96 9.43 19.95
N SER A 126 -9.75 8.57 20.61
CA SER A 126 -11.19 8.79 20.74
C SER A 126 -11.42 10.17 21.39
N SER A 127 -12.18 10.99 20.69
CA SER A 127 -12.19 12.45 20.71
C SER A 127 -12.81 13.11 21.94
N SER A 128 -12.71 12.52 23.14
CA SER A 128 -13.36 13.08 24.33
C SER A 128 -12.55 13.03 25.63
N HIS A 129 -11.58 12.12 25.80
CA HIS A 129 -10.81 12.05 27.05
C HIS A 129 -9.42 11.47 26.81
N SER A 130 -8.34 12.28 26.79
CA SER A 130 -7.00 11.82 27.27
C SER A 130 -5.80 12.76 27.05
N HIS A 131 -5.87 14.03 26.64
CA HIS A 131 -4.63 14.85 26.65
C HIS A 131 -4.01 14.96 28.07
N LEU A 132 -4.84 15.08 29.11
CA LEU A 132 -4.42 15.04 30.51
C LEU A 132 -3.95 13.63 30.95
N SER A 133 -4.60 12.57 30.46
CA SER A 133 -4.20 11.17 30.74
C SER A 133 -2.85 10.83 30.09
N TYR A 134 -2.59 11.33 28.88
CA TYR A 134 -1.35 11.17 28.15
C TYR A 134 -0.18 11.84 28.88
N ALA A 135 -0.32 13.11 29.27
CA ALA A 135 0.73 13.83 30.01
C ALA A 135 1.01 13.22 31.40
N GLN A 136 -0.03 12.79 32.12
CA GLN A 136 0.12 12.15 33.44
C GLN A 136 0.70 10.73 33.35
N ALA A 137 0.30 9.93 32.34
CA ALA A 137 0.89 8.62 32.08
C ALA A 137 2.36 8.74 31.64
N ARG A 138 2.68 9.76 30.83
CA ARG A 138 4.05 10.09 30.40
C ARG A 138 4.93 10.45 31.60
N ALA A 139 4.50 11.38 32.46
CA ALA A 139 5.30 11.85 33.59
C ALA A 139 5.61 10.77 34.64
N ARG A 140 4.71 9.78 34.83
CA ARG A 140 4.91 8.70 35.83
C ARG A 140 5.81 7.56 35.34
N ARG A 141 6.02 7.40 34.03
CA ARG A 141 6.67 6.20 33.46
C ARG A 141 8.02 6.43 32.81
N THR A 142 8.39 7.68 32.58
CA THR A 142 9.70 8.05 32.04
C THR A 142 10.87 7.44 32.81
N TYR A 143 10.76 7.25 34.13
CA TYR A 143 11.83 6.60 34.93
C TYR A 143 12.02 5.10 34.63
N GLU A 144 10.93 4.32 34.56
CA GLU A 144 11.04 2.88 34.30
C GLU A 144 11.51 2.59 32.87
N VAL A 145 11.03 3.40 31.92
CA VAL A 145 11.48 3.37 30.53
C VAL A 145 12.98 3.67 30.45
N ASP A 146 13.45 4.75 31.08
CA ASP A 146 14.87 5.13 31.08
C ASP A 146 15.76 4.06 31.71
N ARG A 147 15.28 3.39 32.77
CA ARG A 147 16.01 2.31 33.45
C ARG A 147 16.34 1.16 32.49
N ILE A 148 15.41 0.82 31.60
CA ILE A 148 15.58 -0.28 30.62
C ILE A 148 16.30 0.23 29.37
N PHE A 149 15.93 1.42 28.91
CA PHE A 149 16.42 2.00 27.66
C PHE A 149 17.90 2.37 27.73
N ARG A 150 18.32 3.19 28.71
CA ARG A 150 19.66 3.81 28.69
C ARG A 150 20.81 2.79 28.68
N PRO A 151 20.86 1.77 29.57
CA PRO A 151 21.96 0.82 29.60
C PRO A 151 22.06 0.01 28.29
N THR A 152 20.90 -0.34 27.74
CA THR A 152 20.80 -1.16 26.52
C THR A 152 21.15 -0.35 25.27
N ALA A 153 20.66 0.88 25.18
CA ALA A 153 20.97 1.78 24.07
C ALA A 153 22.47 2.11 24.01
N ILE A 154 23.14 2.25 25.15
CA ILE A 154 24.59 2.43 25.23
C ILE A 154 25.33 1.15 24.80
N SER A 155 24.84 -0.04 25.20
CA SER A 155 25.49 -1.31 24.87
C SER A 155 25.36 -1.72 23.40
N LEU A 156 24.35 -1.21 22.68
CA LEU A 156 24.22 -1.36 21.23
C LEU A 156 25.35 -0.67 20.43
N GLY A 157 26.13 0.21 21.06
CA GLY A 157 27.22 0.93 20.43
C GLY A 157 26.82 2.30 19.88
N PRO A 158 27.72 2.95 19.12
CA PRO A 158 27.48 4.31 18.63
C PRO A 158 26.27 4.34 17.68
N GLY A 159 25.37 5.31 17.89
CA GLY A 159 24.16 5.44 17.10
C GLY A 159 23.19 6.45 17.69
N HIS A 160 22.03 6.61 17.07
CA HIS A 160 21.03 7.59 17.54
C HIS A 160 20.45 7.22 18.90
N LEU A 161 20.27 5.92 19.21
CA LEU A 161 19.78 5.49 20.53
C LEU A 161 20.81 5.78 21.63
N ALA A 162 22.11 5.58 21.37
CA ALA A 162 23.16 5.90 22.34
C ALA A 162 23.26 7.42 22.58
N ARG A 163 23.18 8.24 21.52
CA ARG A 163 23.10 9.71 21.66
C ARG A 163 21.88 10.11 22.50
N ARG A 164 20.74 9.46 22.25
CA ARG A 164 19.51 9.73 22.98
C ARG A 164 19.58 9.31 24.44
N ALA A 165 20.20 8.18 24.74
CA ALA A 165 20.44 7.68 26.09
C ALA A 165 21.37 8.56 26.92
N ASN A 166 22.25 9.32 26.27
CA ASN A 166 23.13 10.31 26.90
C ASN A 166 22.47 11.68 27.10
N SER A 167 21.27 11.91 26.53
CA SER A 167 20.55 13.16 26.73
C SER A 167 19.89 13.22 28.12
N SER A 168 19.68 14.43 28.64
CA SER A 168 18.94 14.64 29.90
C SER A 168 17.43 14.41 29.75
N GLN A 169 16.94 14.26 28.51
CA GLN A 169 15.53 14.01 28.24
C GLN A 169 15.20 12.53 28.45
N PRO A 170 14.00 12.23 28.97
CA PRO A 170 13.56 10.85 29.12
C PRO A 170 13.21 10.24 27.76
N ALA A 171 13.44 8.94 27.62
CA ALA A 171 13.04 8.18 26.46
C ALA A 171 11.51 8.10 26.36
N LEU A 172 10.99 8.22 25.13
CA LEU A 172 9.58 8.13 24.81
C LEU A 172 9.31 6.75 24.18
N HIS A 173 8.03 6.53 23.85
CA HIS A 173 7.57 5.32 23.17
C HIS A 173 8.35 5.03 21.87
N VAL A 174 8.74 6.09 21.19
CA VAL A 174 9.46 6.04 19.91
C VAL A 174 10.87 5.47 20.08
N GLU A 175 11.60 5.90 21.11
CA GLU A 175 12.92 5.36 21.45
C GLU A 175 12.86 3.90 21.87
N LEU A 176 11.82 3.50 22.63
CA LEU A 176 11.60 2.09 22.98
C LEU A 176 11.33 1.21 21.75
N ARG A 177 10.57 1.74 20.79
CA ARG A 177 10.31 1.06 19.52
C ARG A 177 11.59 0.87 18.73
N ASP A 178 12.38 1.93 18.58
CA ASP A 178 13.65 1.88 17.87
C ASP A 178 14.62 0.90 18.54
N LEU A 179 14.63 0.88 19.87
CA LEU A 179 15.37 -0.09 20.66
C LEU A 179 14.87 -1.52 20.39
N ALA A 180 13.56 -1.76 20.34
CA ALA A 180 12.99 -3.06 20.01
C ALA A 180 13.45 -3.55 18.63
N ILE A 181 13.42 -2.67 17.62
CA ILE A 181 13.87 -2.98 16.26
C ILE A 181 15.37 -3.30 16.26
N ALA A 182 16.20 -2.47 16.89
CA ALA A 182 17.66 -2.65 16.92
C ALA A 182 18.08 -3.93 17.65
N LEU A 183 17.29 -4.42 18.61
CA LEU A 183 17.55 -5.66 19.35
C LEU A 183 17.19 -6.94 18.59
N CYS A 184 16.47 -6.86 17.45
CA CYS A 184 15.92 -8.01 16.75
C CYS A 184 16.69 -8.30 15.44
N PRO A 185 17.83 -9.02 15.47
CA PRO A 185 18.68 -9.21 14.29
C PRO A 185 18.02 -10.07 13.18
N ALA A 186 17.00 -10.85 13.52
CA ALA A 186 16.30 -11.73 12.61
C ALA A 186 14.96 -11.16 12.09
N LEU A 187 14.75 -9.86 12.31
CA LEU A 187 13.56 -9.14 11.89
C LEU A 187 13.44 -9.17 10.36
N SER A 188 12.39 -9.80 9.85
CA SER A 188 12.10 -9.90 8.42
C SER A 188 10.95 -8.99 7.99
N GLN A 189 10.09 -8.55 8.91
CA GLN A 189 8.93 -7.71 8.61
C GLN A 189 8.82 -6.56 9.60
N LEU A 190 8.64 -5.35 9.08
CA LEU A 190 8.49 -4.14 9.87
C LEU A 190 7.35 -3.27 9.34
N CYS A 191 6.47 -2.82 10.22
CA CYS A 191 5.42 -1.84 9.91
C CYS A 191 5.37 -0.71 10.93
N PHE A 192 5.21 0.50 10.42
CA PHE A 192 5.03 1.72 11.18
C PHE A 192 3.68 2.34 10.86
N HIS A 193 2.65 2.00 11.61
CA HIS A 193 1.32 2.56 11.49
C HIS A 193 1.14 3.73 12.47
N ASP A 194 1.13 4.96 11.96
CA ASP A 194 0.78 6.20 12.69
C ASP A 194 1.73 6.51 13.88
N ILE A 195 2.57 7.55 13.75
CA ILE A 195 3.59 7.93 14.73
C ILE A 195 3.09 9.18 15.42
N PRO A 196 2.77 9.13 16.73
CA PRO A 196 2.33 10.32 17.43
C PRO A 196 3.41 11.38 17.34
N ILE A 197 3.12 12.46 16.62
CA ILE A 197 3.83 13.73 16.76
C ILE A 197 3.28 14.34 18.05
N PRO A 198 4.11 14.59 19.08
CA PRO A 198 3.69 15.41 20.21
C PRO A 198 3.03 16.71 19.76
N ALA A 199 2.21 17.34 20.61
CA ALA A 199 1.60 18.62 20.29
C ALA A 199 2.62 19.63 19.73
N GLU A 200 2.15 20.56 18.89
CA GLU A 200 2.90 21.41 17.93
C GLU A 200 4.21 22.06 18.43
N ASP A 201 4.42 22.16 19.75
CA ASP A 201 5.56 22.81 20.39
C ASP A 201 6.61 21.85 21.01
N GLU A 202 6.35 20.54 21.08
CA GLU A 202 7.22 19.57 21.78
C GLU A 202 7.73 18.40 20.94
N ALA A 203 7.36 18.32 19.66
CA ALA A 203 7.75 17.20 18.83
C ALA A 203 9.19 17.35 18.35
N PRO A 204 10.18 16.58 18.86
CA PRO A 204 11.37 16.36 18.08
C PRO A 204 10.92 15.79 16.73
N GLU A 205 11.49 16.32 15.65
CA GLU A 205 11.30 15.88 14.27
C GLU A 205 11.69 14.41 14.17
N TYR A 206 10.77 13.53 14.54
CA TYR A 206 11.08 12.11 14.51
C TYR A 206 11.12 11.68 13.04
N ASN A 207 12.32 11.40 12.55
CA ASN A 207 12.58 10.80 11.26
C ASN A 207 13.60 9.66 11.45
N TRP A 208 13.66 8.75 10.49
CA TRP A 208 14.63 7.66 10.52
C TRP A 208 15.96 8.05 9.86
N THR A 209 16.20 9.32 9.55
CA THR A 209 17.43 9.79 8.89
C THR A 209 18.68 9.62 9.76
N THR A 210 18.50 9.33 11.05
CA THR A 210 19.61 9.05 11.98
C THR A 210 19.78 7.56 12.28
N TRP A 211 19.00 6.68 11.62
CA TRP A 211 19.07 5.24 11.81
C TRP A 211 20.46 4.70 11.47
N SER A 212 21.02 3.90 12.39
CA SER A 212 22.42 3.45 12.34
C SER A 212 22.60 1.96 12.62
N TYR A 213 21.50 1.21 12.74
CA TYR A 213 21.54 -0.20 13.12
C TYR A 213 21.26 -1.10 11.90
N PRO A 214 22.00 -2.19 11.71
CA PRO A 214 21.83 -3.06 10.56
C PRO A 214 20.51 -3.83 10.62
N LEU A 215 19.83 -3.96 9.48
CA LEU A 215 18.59 -4.72 9.30
C LEU A 215 18.77 -5.80 8.21
N PRO A 216 19.73 -6.73 8.37
CA PRO A 216 20.18 -7.61 7.29
C PRO A 216 19.12 -8.61 6.84
N SER A 217 18.18 -8.95 7.74
CA SER A 217 17.12 -9.91 7.50
C SER A 217 15.83 -9.28 7.00
N LEU A 218 15.74 -7.94 6.95
CA LEU A 218 14.49 -7.24 6.67
C LEU A 218 14.10 -7.43 5.20
N THR A 219 13.00 -8.14 4.95
CA THR A 219 12.48 -8.40 3.60
C THR A 219 11.25 -7.56 3.29
N THR A 220 10.51 -7.10 4.29
CA THR A 220 9.24 -6.37 4.12
C THR A 220 9.19 -5.15 5.01
N LEU A 221 8.92 -3.99 4.41
CA LEU A 221 8.74 -2.71 5.11
C LEU A 221 7.45 -2.02 4.66
N VAL A 222 6.64 -1.61 5.64
CA VAL A 222 5.32 -1.00 5.39
C VAL A 222 5.13 0.31 6.16
N PHE A 223 4.69 1.34 5.43
CA PHE A 223 4.28 2.66 5.91
C PHE A 223 2.85 2.93 5.41
N PRO A 224 1.79 2.50 6.12
CA PRO A 224 0.40 2.58 5.66
C PRO A 224 -0.13 4.02 5.50
N GLY A 225 0.69 5.04 5.79
CA GLY A 225 0.56 6.35 5.14
C GLY A 225 0.09 7.50 6.03
N THR A 226 -0.73 7.24 7.05
CA THR A 226 -1.09 8.31 8.01
C THR A 226 -0.06 8.38 9.13
N ARG A 227 0.53 9.56 9.33
CA ARG A 227 1.47 9.89 10.43
C ARG A 227 0.75 10.50 11.63
N THR A 228 -0.21 11.41 11.42
CA THR A 228 -1.12 11.90 12.47
C THR A 228 -2.44 12.40 11.88
N ARG A 229 -3.52 12.40 12.68
CA ARG A 229 -4.77 13.14 12.44
C ARG A 229 -4.97 14.21 13.50
N ILE A 230 -4.47 15.42 13.26
CA ILE A 230 -4.69 16.55 14.17
C ILE A 230 -5.70 17.50 13.52
N ARG A 231 -6.84 17.75 14.17
CA ARG A 231 -7.84 18.75 13.78
C ARG A 231 -8.26 18.68 12.29
N ARG A 232 -8.48 17.46 11.76
CA ARG A 232 -8.84 17.17 10.36
C ARG A 232 -7.73 17.41 9.31
N LYS A 233 -6.50 17.70 9.74
CA LYS A 233 -5.32 17.62 8.87
C LYS A 233 -4.66 16.28 9.11
N GLU A 234 -4.57 15.48 8.05
CA GLU A 234 -3.73 14.29 8.02
C GLU A 234 -2.30 14.77 7.76
N ALA A 235 -1.32 14.29 8.50
CA ALA A 235 0.08 14.37 8.10
C ALA A 235 0.46 12.98 7.60
N THR A 236 1.25 12.91 6.53
CA THR A 236 1.75 11.65 5.97
C THR A 236 3.26 11.53 6.22
N TYR A 237 3.84 10.35 6.02
CA TYR A 237 5.30 10.21 6.04
C TYR A 237 5.85 10.68 4.71
N HIS A 238 7.01 11.33 4.69
CA HIS A 238 7.75 11.45 3.44
C HIS A 238 8.70 10.26 3.28
N ILE A 239 8.76 9.63 2.09
CA ILE A 239 9.63 8.47 1.86
C ILE A 239 11.12 8.76 2.14
N ARG A 240 11.55 10.03 2.00
CA ARG A 240 12.93 10.47 2.34
C ARG A 240 13.27 10.25 3.82
N GLU A 241 12.28 10.28 4.71
CA GLU A 241 12.51 10.04 6.14
C GLU A 241 13.02 8.62 6.42
N ALA A 242 12.69 7.66 5.55
CA ALA A 242 13.08 6.26 5.66
C ALA A 242 14.43 5.93 4.98
N THR A 243 15.10 6.90 4.37
CA THR A 243 16.34 6.69 3.57
C THR A 243 17.39 5.87 4.31
N TYR A 244 17.73 6.25 5.55
CA TYR A 244 18.73 5.53 6.33
C TYR A 244 18.26 4.15 6.78
N LEU A 245 16.97 3.97 7.06
CA LEU A 245 16.41 2.66 7.36
C LEU A 245 16.54 1.73 6.15
N LEU A 246 16.24 2.23 4.95
CA LEU A 246 16.38 1.50 3.69
C LEU A 246 17.84 1.13 3.38
N ARG A 247 18.80 2.03 3.63
CA ARG A 247 20.25 1.76 3.47
C ARG A 247 20.71 0.56 4.31
N HIS A 248 20.11 0.37 5.48
CA HIS A 248 20.47 -0.71 6.40
C HIS A 248 19.70 -2.02 6.12
N ALA A 249 18.83 -2.05 5.11
CA ALA A 249 18.00 -3.20 4.73
C ALA A 249 18.36 -3.74 3.33
N PRO A 250 19.56 -4.31 3.14
CA PRO A 250 20.02 -4.77 1.81
C PRO A 250 19.18 -5.93 1.23
N SER A 251 18.48 -6.67 2.09
CA SER A 251 17.64 -7.81 1.73
C SER A 251 16.18 -7.43 1.51
N LEU A 252 15.86 -6.14 1.36
CA LEU A 252 14.48 -5.68 1.23
C LEU A 252 13.88 -6.14 -0.10
N HIS A 253 12.76 -6.87 -0.04
CA HIS A 253 12.02 -7.39 -1.19
C HIS A 253 10.72 -6.62 -1.45
N THR A 254 10.09 -6.11 -0.40
CA THR A 254 8.79 -5.45 -0.47
C THR A 254 8.82 -4.14 0.31
N LEU A 255 8.51 -3.03 -0.37
CA LEU A 255 8.34 -1.71 0.20
C LEU A 255 6.95 -1.18 -0.15
N ILE A 256 6.16 -0.88 0.89
CA ILE A 256 4.79 -0.39 0.74
C ILE A 256 4.68 0.93 1.49
N ALA A 257 4.51 2.03 0.77
CA ALA A 257 4.37 3.37 1.34
C ALA A 257 3.25 4.14 0.60
N PRO A 258 1.98 3.71 0.73
CA PRO A 258 0.84 4.23 -0.01
C PRO A 258 0.37 5.63 0.38
N ASP A 259 1.02 6.34 1.30
CA ASP A 259 0.90 7.81 1.44
C ASP A 259 2.27 8.36 1.87
N CYS A 260 3.22 8.40 0.93
CA CYS A 260 4.62 8.70 1.21
C CYS A 260 5.09 10.09 0.72
N GLY A 261 4.14 10.97 0.38
CA GLY A 261 4.37 12.38 0.06
C GLY A 261 3.11 13.25 -0.03
N GLY A 262 1.98 12.76 0.49
CA GLY A 262 0.69 13.45 0.36
C GLY A 262 0.67 14.83 1.06
N ALA A 263 0.07 15.80 0.38
CA ALA A 263 -0.20 17.19 0.82
C ALA A 263 -1.17 17.33 2.01
N GLY A 264 -1.10 16.40 2.94
CA GLY A 264 -1.71 16.55 4.25
C GLY A 264 -1.17 17.83 4.89
N GLY A 265 -2.04 18.82 5.15
CA GLY A 265 -1.69 20.19 5.56
C GLY A 265 -0.98 20.35 6.92
N GLY A 266 -0.30 19.33 7.41
CA GLY A 266 0.65 19.36 8.51
C GLY A 266 2.08 19.51 7.98
N ARG A 267 2.69 20.65 8.28
CA ARG A 267 4.12 20.99 8.12
C ARG A 267 4.84 20.29 6.94
N ARG A 268 4.63 20.83 5.73
CA ARG A 268 5.64 20.82 4.64
C ARG A 268 7.01 21.37 5.12
N HIS A 269 6.97 22.15 6.19
CA HIS A 269 8.00 22.91 6.90
C HIS A 269 9.14 22.13 7.58
N LEU A 270 9.49 20.89 7.20
CA LEU A 270 10.65 20.22 7.83
C LEU A 270 11.73 19.77 6.84
N PHE A 271 11.36 19.50 5.59
CA PHE A 271 12.33 19.35 4.50
C PHE A 271 12.31 20.55 3.53
N LEU A 272 11.30 21.42 3.60
CA LEU A 272 11.15 22.58 2.71
C LEU A 272 11.33 23.95 3.41
N ASP A 273 11.54 24.01 4.73
CA ASP A 273 11.53 25.30 5.45
C ASP A 273 12.85 26.09 5.42
N HIS A 274 13.85 25.61 4.67
CA HIS A 274 15.08 26.37 4.42
C HIS A 274 15.39 26.65 2.94
N HIS A 275 14.51 26.26 2.02
CA HIS A 275 14.56 26.65 0.62
C HIS A 275 13.17 27.16 0.22
N HIS A 276 12.89 28.41 0.58
CA HIS A 276 12.76 29.52 -0.37
C HIS A 276 11.63 29.36 -1.38
N ASP A 277 10.84 30.43 -1.54
CA ASP A 277 9.94 30.72 -2.67
C ASP A 277 10.66 30.74 -4.06
N ASN A 278 11.80 30.06 -4.21
CA ASN A 278 12.52 29.84 -5.45
C ASN A 278 12.38 28.36 -5.81
N ASP A 279 11.47 28.13 -6.74
CA ASP A 279 10.88 26.88 -7.19
C ASP A 279 11.82 25.85 -7.87
N ASP A 280 13.15 25.92 -7.69
CA ASP A 280 14.12 25.09 -8.43
C ASP A 280 14.97 24.12 -7.55
N ASP A 281 14.94 24.22 -6.22
CA ASP A 281 15.88 23.48 -5.33
C ASP A 281 15.41 22.08 -4.87
N ASP A 282 14.15 21.68 -5.13
CA ASP A 282 13.66 20.31 -4.82
C ASP A 282 14.38 19.22 -5.64
N ASP A 283 15.06 19.63 -6.71
CA ASP A 283 15.88 18.78 -7.57
C ASP A 283 17.24 18.40 -6.96
N ASP A 284 17.76 19.11 -5.96
CA ASP A 284 19.17 18.89 -5.53
C ASP A 284 19.35 17.88 -4.39
N GLU A 285 18.31 17.52 -3.63
CA GLU A 285 18.49 16.51 -2.58
C GLU A 285 18.56 15.08 -3.17
N ALA A 286 19.77 14.53 -3.19
CA ALA A 286 20.05 13.22 -3.76
C ALA A 286 19.30 12.12 -2.99
N TRP A 287 18.56 11.28 -3.73
CA TRP A 287 18.07 9.99 -3.20
C TRP A 287 19.27 9.06 -3.00
N ASP A 288 19.89 9.17 -1.83
CA ASP A 288 21.14 8.47 -1.52
C ASP A 288 20.85 7.17 -0.76
N VAL A 289 19.84 6.37 -1.13
CA VAL A 289 19.59 5.08 -0.45
C VAL A 289 20.59 4.00 -0.87
N GLY A 290 21.35 4.24 -1.93
CA GLY A 290 22.14 3.20 -2.60
C GLY A 290 21.24 2.21 -3.34
N PRO A 291 21.82 1.15 -3.93
CA PRO A 291 21.07 0.14 -4.66
C PRO A 291 20.21 -0.71 -3.71
N LEU A 292 18.99 -1.01 -4.14
CA LEU A 292 18.05 -1.95 -3.53
C LEU A 292 17.88 -3.16 -4.48
N PRO A 293 18.93 -4.00 -4.64
CA PRO A 293 18.98 -5.01 -5.71
C PRO A 293 17.99 -6.16 -5.49
N ALA A 294 17.52 -6.37 -4.26
CA ALA A 294 16.57 -7.41 -3.92
C ALA A 294 15.11 -6.96 -4.02
N LEU A 295 14.84 -5.65 -4.23
CA LEU A 295 13.49 -5.11 -4.19
C LEU A 295 12.69 -5.57 -5.41
N ARG A 296 11.59 -6.28 -5.15
CA ARG A 296 10.70 -6.85 -6.17
C ARG A 296 9.34 -6.18 -6.20
N THR A 297 8.87 -5.68 -5.07
CA THR A 297 7.54 -5.08 -4.94
C THR A 297 7.66 -3.68 -4.34
N LEU A 298 7.10 -2.70 -5.03
CA LEU A 298 7.11 -1.29 -4.63
C LEU A 298 5.69 -0.72 -4.79
N SER A 299 5.14 -0.17 -3.70
CA SER A 299 3.91 0.62 -3.73
C SER A 299 4.18 1.99 -3.13
N LEU A 300 3.95 3.04 -3.91
CA LEU A 300 4.22 4.42 -3.55
C LEU A 300 3.03 5.30 -3.92
N ASN A 301 2.77 6.32 -3.10
CA ASN A 301 1.80 7.37 -3.38
C ASN A 301 2.32 8.74 -2.96
N GLY A 302 1.90 9.77 -3.68
CA GLY A 302 2.06 11.17 -3.28
C GLY A 302 3.47 11.72 -3.46
N ILE A 303 4.35 11.00 -4.16
CA ILE A 303 5.68 11.50 -4.50
C ILE A 303 5.71 11.95 -5.96
N GLY A 304 6.44 13.03 -6.24
CA GLY A 304 6.62 13.53 -7.60
C GLY A 304 7.45 12.58 -8.48
N MET A 305 7.29 12.73 -9.79
CA MET A 305 7.89 11.85 -10.80
C MET A 305 9.43 11.83 -10.71
N THR A 306 10.09 12.97 -10.47
CA THR A 306 11.55 13.04 -10.30
C THR A 306 12.04 12.14 -9.17
N VAL A 307 11.35 12.14 -8.02
CA VAL A 307 11.70 11.31 -6.86
C VAL A 307 11.47 9.84 -7.17
N LEU A 308 10.33 9.49 -7.78
CA LEU A 308 10.05 8.12 -8.18
C LEU A 308 11.10 7.60 -9.18
N ALA A 309 11.48 8.37 -10.21
CA ALA A 309 12.51 7.97 -11.16
C ALA A 309 13.86 7.67 -10.48
N ARG A 310 14.24 8.47 -9.46
CA ARG A 310 15.45 8.21 -8.65
C ARG A 310 15.33 6.89 -7.86
N ILE A 311 14.18 6.63 -7.23
CA ILE A 311 13.92 5.38 -6.51
C ILE A 311 14.02 4.18 -7.46
N LEU A 312 13.39 4.26 -8.64
CA LEU A 312 13.34 3.16 -9.59
C LEU A 312 14.73 2.79 -10.15
N ARG A 313 15.64 3.75 -10.30
CA ARG A 313 17.04 3.49 -10.68
C ARG A 313 17.78 2.63 -9.64
N CYS A 314 17.38 2.68 -8.38
CA CYS A 314 17.95 1.85 -7.32
C CYS A 314 17.40 0.41 -7.33
N CYS A 315 16.34 0.11 -8.10
CA CYS A 315 15.57 -1.13 -7.99
C CYS A 315 15.63 -1.98 -9.28
N PRO A 316 16.80 -2.52 -9.68
CA PRO A 316 16.96 -3.20 -10.97
C PRO A 316 16.19 -4.52 -11.09
N ALA A 317 15.76 -5.12 -9.98
CA ALA A 317 15.03 -6.39 -9.95
C ALA A 317 13.52 -6.21 -9.75
N LEU A 318 13.00 -4.99 -9.89
CA LEU A 318 11.59 -4.68 -9.62
C LEU A 318 10.66 -5.45 -10.57
N GLN A 319 9.64 -6.10 -9.98
CA GLN A 319 8.66 -6.93 -10.68
C GLN A 319 7.25 -6.37 -10.56
N ASP A 320 6.91 -5.78 -9.42
CA ASP A 320 5.61 -5.21 -9.14
C ASP A 320 5.75 -3.74 -8.75
N LEU A 321 5.18 -2.85 -9.56
CA LEU A 321 5.09 -1.42 -9.26
C LEU A 321 3.62 -1.03 -9.10
N GLU A 322 3.31 -0.40 -7.97
CA GLU A 322 2.09 0.36 -7.76
C GLU A 322 2.49 1.81 -7.50
N TYR A 323 2.05 2.71 -8.37
CA TYR A 323 2.28 4.13 -8.24
C TYR A 323 0.95 4.87 -8.34
N LEU A 324 0.64 5.63 -7.30
CA LEU A 324 -0.46 6.55 -7.27
C LEU A 324 0.10 7.97 -7.25
N ASP A 325 -0.11 8.72 -8.32
CA ASP A 325 0.30 10.12 -8.37
C ASP A 325 -0.81 10.97 -7.76
N GLU A 326 -0.66 11.41 -6.51
CA GLU A 326 -1.58 12.37 -5.90
C GLU A 326 -0.87 13.73 -5.86
N PRO A 327 -1.06 14.60 -6.87
CA PRO A 327 -0.32 15.85 -6.94
C PRO A 327 -0.62 16.70 -5.72
N ALA A 328 0.44 17.03 -4.99
CA ALA A 328 0.39 17.79 -3.75
C ALA A 328 -0.08 19.25 -3.96
N SER A 329 -0.07 19.75 -5.19
CA SER A 329 -0.41 21.13 -5.52
C SER A 329 -0.88 21.24 -6.98
N GLU A 330 -1.46 22.39 -7.31
CA GLU A 330 -2.00 22.77 -8.62
C GLU A 330 -0.97 22.81 -9.78
N ARG A 331 0.19 22.16 -9.61
CA ARG A 331 1.36 22.28 -10.48
C ARG A 331 1.29 21.37 -11.72
N VAL A 332 2.22 21.63 -12.63
CA VAL A 332 2.43 20.97 -13.93
C VAL A 332 2.30 19.45 -13.79
N TRP A 333 1.38 18.88 -14.57
CA TRP A 333 1.13 17.45 -14.63
C TRP A 333 2.33 16.75 -15.27
N VAL A 334 3.15 16.07 -14.45
CA VAL A 334 4.27 15.27 -14.94
C VAL A 334 3.89 13.79 -14.89
N VAL A 335 3.44 13.28 -16.03
CA VAL A 335 3.06 11.88 -16.17
C VAL A 335 4.29 11.00 -16.35
N LEU A 336 4.21 9.78 -15.81
CA LEU A 336 5.21 8.73 -16.03
C LEU A 336 5.40 8.44 -17.51
N ASP A 337 6.62 8.57 -18.04
CA ASP A 337 6.99 8.09 -19.38
C ASP A 337 7.53 6.65 -19.27
N PRO A 338 6.81 5.62 -19.77
CA PRO A 338 7.27 4.24 -19.66
C PRO A 338 8.62 3.98 -20.35
N ALA A 339 8.94 4.69 -21.43
CA ALA A 339 10.20 4.49 -22.14
C ALA A 339 11.38 5.09 -21.37
N ARG A 340 11.21 6.31 -20.86
CA ARG A 340 12.26 7.04 -20.13
C ARG A 340 12.42 6.55 -18.68
N ASP A 341 11.31 6.41 -17.95
CA ASP A 341 11.31 6.26 -16.50
C ASP A 341 11.30 4.78 -16.07
N LEU A 342 10.75 3.89 -16.91
CA LEU A 342 10.68 2.45 -16.68
C LEU A 342 11.53 1.63 -17.66
N GLY A 343 12.32 2.28 -18.54
CA GLY A 343 13.04 1.63 -19.62
C GLY A 343 13.99 0.50 -19.17
N HIS A 344 14.67 0.68 -18.03
CA HIS A 344 15.56 -0.33 -17.44
C HIS A 344 14.82 -1.52 -16.81
N LEU A 345 13.51 -1.39 -16.58
CA LEU A 345 12.66 -2.42 -15.97
C LEU A 345 11.87 -3.24 -17.01
N ARG A 346 12.04 -2.97 -18.30
CA ARG A 346 11.32 -3.68 -19.39
C ARG A 346 11.44 -5.19 -19.35
N GLY A 347 12.57 -5.70 -18.84
CA GLY A 347 12.85 -7.13 -18.71
C GLY A 347 12.46 -7.76 -17.37
N THR A 348 12.01 -6.97 -16.39
CA THR A 348 11.72 -7.46 -15.02
C THR A 348 10.31 -7.13 -14.54
N LEU A 349 9.71 -6.02 -14.99
CA LEU A 349 8.42 -5.54 -14.53
C LEU A 349 7.28 -6.41 -15.06
N ARG A 350 6.68 -7.21 -14.17
CA ARG A 350 5.58 -8.14 -14.45
C ARG A 350 4.21 -7.57 -14.16
N ARG A 351 4.12 -6.60 -13.24
CA ARG A 351 2.87 -5.96 -12.82
C ARG A 351 3.08 -4.46 -12.67
N LEU A 352 2.21 -3.69 -13.32
CA LEU A 352 2.15 -2.23 -13.19
C LEU A 352 0.72 -1.83 -12.83
N CYS A 353 0.59 -1.08 -11.73
CA CYS A 353 -0.60 -0.36 -11.35
C CYS A 353 -0.24 1.13 -11.33
N TYR A 354 -0.79 1.90 -12.26
CA TYR A 354 -0.56 3.34 -12.34
C TYR A 354 -1.90 4.07 -12.38
N SER A 355 -2.10 4.93 -11.39
CA SER A 355 -3.25 5.82 -11.31
C SER A 355 -2.74 7.21 -11.00
N ASP A 356 -3.39 8.21 -11.58
CA ASP A 356 -3.18 9.59 -11.23
C ASP A 356 -4.45 10.08 -10.52
N GLY A 357 -4.25 10.37 -9.22
CA GLY A 357 -5.25 10.72 -8.24
C GLY A 357 -5.99 12.03 -8.54
N ASN A 358 -5.56 12.79 -9.56
CA ASN A 358 -6.18 14.04 -9.95
C ASN A 358 -7.37 13.89 -10.92
N ASN A 359 -8.13 12.81 -10.83
CA ASN A 359 -9.35 12.61 -11.63
C ASN A 359 -10.38 13.76 -11.52
N ASN A 360 -10.38 14.51 -10.41
CA ASN A 360 -11.20 15.72 -10.29
C ASN A 360 -10.62 16.88 -11.11
N GLY A 361 -9.29 17.03 -11.13
CA GLY A 361 -8.58 18.07 -11.89
C GLY A 361 -8.58 17.84 -13.40
N VAL A 362 -8.75 16.61 -13.90
CA VAL A 362 -8.92 16.36 -15.35
C VAL A 362 -10.07 17.20 -15.93
N PHE A 363 -11.12 17.47 -15.14
CA PHE A 363 -12.22 18.36 -15.56
C PHE A 363 -11.90 19.86 -15.44
N PHE A 364 -10.90 20.27 -14.65
CA PHE A 364 -10.58 21.68 -14.39
C PHE A 364 -9.35 22.19 -15.14
N TYR A 365 -8.33 21.37 -15.36
CA TYR A 365 -7.04 21.82 -15.93
C TYR A 365 -7.03 21.94 -17.45
N CYS A 366 -7.96 21.30 -18.16
CA CYS A 366 -7.99 21.33 -19.62
C CYS A 366 -8.49 22.67 -20.21
N GLY A 367 -8.90 23.61 -19.36
CA GLY A 367 -9.16 25.00 -19.73
C GLY A 367 -7.92 25.91 -19.67
N ALA A 368 -6.84 25.49 -19.01
CA ALA A 368 -5.61 26.27 -18.90
C ALA A 368 -4.65 25.90 -20.04
N ARG A 369 -4.55 26.76 -21.05
CA ARG A 369 -3.55 26.68 -22.11
C ARG A 369 -2.15 26.73 -21.48
N HIS A 370 -1.46 25.61 -21.41
CA HIS A 370 -0.02 25.58 -21.19
C HIS A 370 0.65 25.24 -22.53
N ASP A 371 1.10 26.28 -23.23
CA ASP A 371 1.76 26.17 -24.54
C ASP A 371 3.22 25.68 -24.46
N ASP A 372 3.85 25.58 -23.27
CA ASP A 372 5.31 25.33 -23.16
C ASP A 372 5.75 24.29 -22.12
N GLY A 373 4.83 23.52 -21.51
CA GLY A 373 5.18 22.48 -20.54
C GLY A 373 5.47 21.11 -21.20
N PRO A 374 6.28 20.22 -20.58
CA PRO A 374 6.36 18.81 -20.94
C PRO A 374 5.03 18.11 -20.56
N GLY A 375 3.96 18.49 -21.26
CA GLY A 375 2.62 17.94 -21.09
C GLY A 375 2.55 16.49 -21.54
N MET A 376 1.51 15.79 -21.10
CA MET A 376 1.19 14.45 -21.57
C MET A 376 1.34 14.35 -23.09
N ALA A 377 1.99 13.29 -23.56
CA ALA A 377 1.99 12.98 -24.98
C ALA A 377 0.52 12.92 -25.45
N PRO A 378 0.15 13.60 -26.56
CA PRO A 378 -1.22 13.61 -27.06
C PRO A 378 -1.73 12.20 -27.37
N ASP A 379 -0.81 11.26 -27.61
CA ASP A 379 -1.10 9.87 -27.90
C ASP A 379 -1.22 8.98 -26.63
N GLY A 380 -1.06 9.50 -25.41
CA GLY A 380 -1.09 8.71 -24.17
C GLY A 380 0.11 7.76 -24.01
N LEU A 381 0.03 6.85 -23.03
CA LEU A 381 1.14 5.99 -22.62
C LEU A 381 1.17 4.63 -23.34
N GLY A 382 2.37 4.23 -23.77
CA GLY A 382 2.62 2.95 -24.45
C GLY A 382 3.49 1.98 -23.65
N PHE A 383 3.08 0.72 -23.58
CA PHE A 383 3.72 -0.37 -22.85
C PHE A 383 4.13 -1.56 -23.72
N ALA A 384 4.00 -1.47 -25.05
CA ALA A 384 4.31 -2.59 -25.96
C ALA A 384 5.76 -3.11 -25.84
N GLY A 385 6.71 -2.27 -25.41
CA GLY A 385 8.11 -2.64 -25.18
C GLY A 385 8.36 -3.49 -23.93
N PHE A 386 7.35 -3.75 -23.09
CA PHE A 386 7.48 -4.49 -21.83
C PHE A 386 7.13 -5.97 -22.03
N GLY A 387 8.07 -6.74 -22.57
CA GLY A 387 7.84 -8.14 -22.98
C GLY A 387 7.54 -9.14 -21.86
N VAL A 388 7.65 -8.74 -20.59
CA VAL A 388 7.30 -9.59 -19.43
C VAL A 388 6.15 -9.02 -18.59
N LEU A 389 5.54 -7.90 -19.00
CA LEU A 389 4.43 -7.29 -18.29
C LEU A 389 3.16 -8.13 -18.48
N GLU A 390 2.71 -8.76 -17.41
CA GLU A 390 1.57 -9.69 -17.38
C GLU A 390 0.30 -9.00 -16.87
N VAL A 391 0.43 -8.02 -15.98
CA VAL A 391 -0.70 -7.31 -15.37
C VAL A 391 -0.52 -5.80 -15.57
N LEU A 392 -1.45 -5.18 -16.27
CA LEU A 392 -1.51 -3.73 -16.45
C LEU A 392 -2.82 -3.21 -15.88
N GLU A 393 -2.70 -2.29 -14.93
CA GLU A 393 -3.82 -1.59 -14.33
C GLU A 393 -3.55 -0.09 -14.49
N ILE A 394 -4.41 0.58 -15.25
CA ILE A 394 -4.17 1.95 -15.67
C ILE A 394 -5.49 2.66 -15.90
N GLU A 395 -5.52 3.97 -15.70
CA GLU A 395 -6.71 4.77 -15.96
C GLU A 395 -6.89 5.09 -17.45
N GLN A 396 -8.14 5.28 -17.87
CA GLN A 396 -8.48 5.56 -19.26
C GLN A 396 -7.66 6.75 -19.80
N PHE A 397 -7.65 7.88 -19.11
CA PHE A 397 -7.00 9.10 -19.62
C PHE A 397 -5.48 8.93 -19.80
N LEU A 398 -4.81 8.10 -19.00
CA LEU A 398 -3.39 7.79 -19.17
C LEU A 398 -3.13 6.98 -20.45
N LEU A 399 -4.08 6.15 -20.88
CA LEU A 399 -3.97 5.40 -22.13
C LEU A 399 -4.23 6.27 -23.37
N TYR A 400 -5.13 7.25 -23.28
CA TYR A 400 -5.55 8.02 -24.44
C TYR A 400 -4.95 9.42 -24.52
N GLY A 401 -4.41 9.96 -23.42
CA GLY A 401 -4.06 11.38 -23.27
C GLY A 401 -5.25 12.22 -22.79
N PRO A 402 -5.15 13.56 -22.83
CA PRO A 402 -6.27 14.46 -22.58
C PRO A 402 -7.25 14.41 -23.75
N VAL A 403 -8.33 13.62 -23.63
CA VAL A 403 -9.26 13.36 -24.74
C VAL A 403 -10.69 13.68 -24.34
N PHE A 404 -11.40 14.47 -25.15
CA PHE A 404 -12.74 15.01 -24.83
C PHE A 404 -13.81 14.54 -25.82
N ALA A 405 -15.07 14.60 -25.37
CA ALA A 405 -16.19 14.47 -26.27
C ALA A 405 -16.29 15.73 -27.16
N PRO A 406 -16.51 15.58 -28.47
CA PRO A 406 -16.49 16.70 -29.43
C PRO A 406 -17.57 17.78 -29.17
N SER A 407 -18.60 17.47 -28.38
CA SER A 407 -19.67 18.40 -28.02
C SER A 407 -19.42 19.18 -26.73
N ASP A 408 -18.33 18.93 -26.00
CA ASP A 408 -18.03 19.69 -24.79
C ASP A 408 -17.37 21.03 -25.17
N SER A 409 -18.22 21.99 -25.52
CA SER A 409 -17.85 23.37 -25.91
C SER A 409 -17.06 24.14 -24.84
N ARG A 410 -16.90 23.56 -23.64
CA ARG A 410 -16.09 24.10 -22.54
C ARG A 410 -14.58 23.93 -22.76
N PHE A 411 -14.14 23.09 -23.71
CA PHE A 411 -12.72 22.83 -23.98
C PHE A 411 -12.34 23.02 -25.46
N PRO A 412 -12.48 24.24 -26.01
CA PRO A 412 -12.09 24.52 -27.39
C PRO A 412 -10.57 24.62 -27.50
N GLY A 413 -9.92 23.57 -28.04
CA GLY A 413 -8.84 23.85 -28.99
C GLY A 413 -7.52 23.07 -28.95
N ASN A 414 -7.25 22.08 -28.10
CA ASN A 414 -5.96 21.34 -28.15
C ASN A 414 -6.03 19.84 -27.77
N GLY A 415 -7.22 19.28 -27.50
CA GLY A 415 -7.37 17.84 -27.22
C GLY A 415 -7.55 17.04 -28.51
N VAL A 416 -6.91 15.86 -28.58
CA VAL A 416 -7.29 14.84 -29.59
C VAL A 416 -8.76 14.52 -29.36
N CYS A 417 -9.56 14.43 -30.41
CA CYS A 417 -10.96 14.03 -30.24
C CYS A 417 -10.99 12.52 -29.99
N LEU A 418 -11.79 12.01 -29.04
CA LEU A 418 -11.92 10.55 -28.84
C LEU A 418 -12.35 9.82 -30.11
N ARG A 419 -12.97 10.53 -31.06
CA ARG A 419 -13.32 10.04 -32.40
C ARG A 419 -12.10 9.76 -33.29
N GLU A 420 -10.94 10.37 -33.03
CA GLU A 420 -9.70 10.21 -33.79
C GLU A 420 -8.83 9.04 -33.28
N THR A 421 -9.06 8.61 -32.03
CA THR A 421 -8.45 7.38 -31.53
C THR A 421 -9.04 6.18 -32.27
N THR A 422 -8.23 5.19 -32.62
CA THR A 422 -8.67 3.95 -33.26
C THR A 422 -8.41 2.75 -32.35
N GLY A 423 -9.07 1.62 -32.64
CA GLY A 423 -8.75 0.36 -31.96
C GLY A 423 -7.26 0.03 -32.10
N GLU A 424 -6.66 0.24 -33.27
CA GLU A 424 -5.23 0.00 -33.46
C GLU A 424 -4.35 0.87 -32.55
N ASN A 425 -4.68 2.16 -32.39
CA ASN A 425 -3.95 3.06 -31.48
C ASN A 425 -3.98 2.55 -30.03
N PHE A 426 -5.05 1.87 -29.62
CA PHE A 426 -5.13 1.22 -28.32
C PHE A 426 -4.28 -0.07 -28.28
N LEU A 427 -4.40 -0.93 -29.29
CA LEU A 427 -3.69 -2.22 -29.31
C LEU A 427 -2.17 -2.07 -29.40
N VAL A 428 -1.63 -1.07 -30.11
CA VAL A 428 -0.18 -0.82 -30.18
C VAL A 428 0.44 -0.38 -28.85
N LYS A 429 -0.38 0.03 -27.88
CA LYS A 429 0.10 0.43 -26.54
C LYS A 429 0.23 -0.75 -25.60
N LEU A 430 -0.41 -1.88 -25.87
CA LEU A 430 -0.44 -3.02 -24.96
C LEU A 430 0.70 -4.01 -25.25
N PRO A 431 1.33 -4.62 -24.22
CA PRO A 431 2.33 -5.64 -24.43
C PRO A 431 1.69 -6.98 -24.82
N ALA A 432 2.36 -7.75 -25.69
CA ALA A 432 1.89 -9.08 -26.10
C ALA A 432 1.89 -10.11 -24.94
N SER A 433 2.65 -9.86 -23.88
CA SER A 433 2.72 -10.71 -22.67
C SER A 433 1.53 -10.55 -21.73
N LEU A 434 0.63 -9.61 -22.01
CA LEU A 434 -0.47 -9.25 -21.13
C LEU A 434 -1.39 -10.43 -20.85
N ARG A 435 -1.64 -10.69 -19.57
CA ARG A 435 -2.61 -11.68 -19.07
C ARG A 435 -3.83 -11.01 -18.48
N ARG A 436 -3.66 -9.87 -17.83
CA ARG A 436 -4.75 -9.13 -17.18
C ARG A 436 -4.66 -7.66 -17.48
N LEU A 437 -5.75 -7.11 -18.00
CA LEU A 437 -5.92 -5.69 -18.20
C LEU A 437 -7.00 -5.16 -17.27
N ARG A 438 -6.71 -4.10 -16.54
CA ARG A 438 -7.72 -3.32 -15.82
C ARG A 438 -7.66 -1.88 -16.29
N VAL A 439 -8.78 -1.38 -16.81
CA VAL A 439 -8.90 0.04 -17.14
C VAL A 439 -9.77 0.73 -16.11
N GLY A 440 -9.13 1.57 -15.29
CA GLY A 440 -9.77 2.40 -14.29
C GLY A 440 -10.39 3.66 -14.88
N ALA A 441 -11.28 4.30 -14.10
CA ALA A 441 -11.75 5.67 -14.36
C ALA A 441 -12.25 5.90 -15.81
N VAL A 442 -13.03 4.95 -16.36
CA VAL A 442 -13.59 5.08 -17.71
C VAL A 442 -14.72 6.12 -17.71
N ILE A 443 -14.45 7.23 -18.39
CA ILE A 443 -15.35 8.38 -18.56
C ILE A 443 -16.06 8.31 -19.93
N TYR A 444 -15.35 7.85 -20.96
CA TYR A 444 -15.89 7.78 -22.32
C TYR A 444 -16.03 6.34 -22.81
N TRP A 445 -17.22 5.80 -22.61
CA TRP A 445 -17.55 4.42 -22.94
C TRP A 445 -17.51 4.10 -24.45
N PRO A 446 -17.99 4.94 -25.39
CA PRO A 446 -18.02 4.56 -26.81
C PRO A 446 -16.64 4.19 -27.39
N ALA A 447 -15.58 4.95 -27.07
CA ALA A 447 -14.22 4.60 -27.49
C ALA A 447 -13.75 3.32 -26.79
N MET A 448 -13.96 3.21 -25.47
CA MET A 448 -13.59 2.02 -24.71
C MET A 448 -14.26 0.75 -25.26
N TYR A 449 -15.55 0.81 -25.58
CA TYR A 449 -16.30 -0.30 -26.18
C TYR A 449 -15.69 -0.72 -27.53
N ARG A 450 -15.43 0.23 -28.44
CA ARG A 450 -14.78 -0.03 -29.73
C ARG A 450 -13.41 -0.68 -29.56
N ASP A 451 -12.61 -0.19 -28.63
CA ASP A 451 -11.23 -0.65 -28.44
C ASP A 451 -11.17 -2.02 -27.76
N LEU A 452 -12.11 -2.30 -26.86
CA LEU A 452 -12.30 -3.63 -26.27
C LEU A 452 -12.77 -4.67 -27.30
N LEU A 453 -13.60 -4.27 -28.28
CA LEU A 453 -13.94 -5.13 -29.42
C LEU A 453 -12.70 -5.45 -30.26
N ALA A 454 -11.90 -4.43 -30.61
CA ALA A 454 -10.65 -4.65 -31.34
C ALA A 454 -9.68 -5.56 -30.54
N LEU A 455 -9.64 -5.43 -29.21
CA LEU A 455 -8.82 -6.27 -28.34
C LEU A 455 -9.21 -7.73 -28.39
N VAL A 456 -10.50 -8.05 -28.28
CA VAL A 456 -10.97 -9.44 -28.31
C VAL A 456 -10.82 -10.05 -29.71
N GLU A 457 -11.04 -9.26 -30.77
CA GLU A 457 -10.82 -9.69 -32.16
C GLU A 457 -9.35 -10.07 -32.43
N GLN A 458 -8.41 -9.36 -31.81
CA GLN A 458 -6.97 -9.59 -31.97
C GLN A 458 -6.35 -10.45 -30.86
N GLN A 459 -7.15 -11.01 -29.94
CA GLN A 459 -6.65 -11.72 -28.77
C GLN A 459 -5.76 -12.90 -29.17
N CYS A 460 -6.21 -13.79 -30.06
CA CYS A 460 -5.44 -14.95 -30.47
C CYS A 460 -4.12 -14.59 -31.18
N ALA A 461 -4.10 -13.49 -31.94
CA ALA A 461 -2.97 -13.10 -32.79
C ALA A 461 -1.92 -12.27 -32.03
N ARG A 462 -2.37 -11.30 -31.23
CA ARG A 462 -1.50 -10.30 -30.58
C ARG A 462 -1.37 -10.48 -29.07
N PHE A 463 -2.40 -11.01 -28.41
CA PHE A 463 -2.47 -11.13 -26.95
C PHE A 463 -2.82 -12.56 -26.53
N PRO A 464 -2.06 -13.58 -26.97
CA PRO A 464 -2.45 -14.99 -26.83
C PRO A 464 -2.52 -15.47 -25.37
N ARG A 465 -2.06 -14.65 -24.42
CA ARG A 465 -2.06 -14.95 -22.98
C ARG A 465 -3.14 -14.19 -22.21
N LEU A 466 -3.95 -13.38 -22.89
CA LEU A 466 -4.98 -12.58 -22.22
C LEU A 466 -6.03 -13.51 -21.59
N GLU A 467 -6.20 -13.40 -20.28
CA GLU A 467 -7.09 -14.22 -19.45
C GLU A 467 -8.25 -13.40 -18.88
N ALA A 468 -8.01 -12.13 -18.56
CA ALA A 468 -9.03 -11.29 -17.94
C ALA A 468 -8.93 -9.81 -18.33
N VAL A 469 -10.10 -9.19 -18.49
CA VAL A 469 -10.27 -7.76 -18.70
C VAL A 469 -11.31 -7.22 -17.72
N ALA A 470 -10.95 -6.17 -16.99
CA ALA A 470 -11.84 -5.49 -16.05
C ALA A 470 -11.90 -4.00 -16.36
N VAL A 471 -13.10 -3.42 -16.30
CA VAL A 471 -13.31 -2.00 -16.60
C VAL A 471 -14.06 -1.34 -15.46
N GLU A 472 -13.54 -0.23 -14.95
CA GLU A 472 -14.22 0.57 -13.93
C GLU A 472 -14.76 1.85 -14.54
N VAL A 473 -16.09 1.97 -14.55
CA VAL A 473 -16.80 3.08 -15.20
C VAL A 473 -17.32 4.08 -14.17
N TYR A 474 -17.27 5.37 -14.51
CA TYR A 474 -17.95 6.40 -13.71
C TYR A 474 -19.46 6.38 -13.90
N ARG A 475 -19.89 6.21 -15.16
CA ARG A 475 -21.29 6.10 -15.56
C ARG A 475 -21.56 4.71 -16.09
N ALA A 476 -22.69 4.12 -15.72
CA ALA A 476 -23.07 2.81 -16.23
C ALA A 476 -23.20 2.87 -17.76
N PRO A 477 -22.56 1.97 -18.51
CA PRO A 477 -22.66 1.96 -19.96
C PRO A 477 -24.02 1.45 -20.42
N PRO A 478 -24.37 1.58 -21.71
CA PRO A 478 -25.55 0.91 -22.26
C PRO A 478 -25.47 -0.60 -22.00
N ARG A 479 -26.50 -1.15 -21.37
CA ARG A 479 -26.51 -2.55 -20.90
C ARG A 479 -26.23 -3.54 -22.03
N TYR A 480 -26.85 -3.34 -23.19
CA TYR A 480 -26.66 -4.19 -24.36
C TYR A 480 -25.19 -4.23 -24.82
N GLN A 481 -24.43 -3.13 -24.67
CA GLN A 481 -23.01 -3.09 -25.03
C GLN A 481 -22.15 -3.86 -24.02
N ALA A 482 -22.45 -3.72 -22.72
CA ALA A 482 -21.75 -4.46 -21.68
C ALA A 482 -22.01 -5.98 -21.78
N GLU A 483 -23.26 -6.37 -22.05
CA GLU A 483 -23.65 -7.77 -22.28
C GLU A 483 -23.04 -8.32 -23.58
N HIS A 484 -23.01 -7.52 -24.64
CA HIS A 484 -22.33 -7.90 -25.88
C HIS A 484 -20.83 -8.16 -25.65
N LEU A 485 -20.12 -7.24 -24.98
CA LEU A 485 -18.71 -7.44 -24.61
C LEU A 485 -18.51 -8.71 -23.77
N ALA A 486 -19.35 -8.92 -22.76
CA ALA A 486 -19.29 -10.13 -21.94
C ALA A 486 -19.44 -11.40 -22.79
N GLY A 487 -20.35 -11.40 -23.76
CA GLY A 487 -20.54 -12.51 -24.70
C GLY A 487 -19.33 -12.77 -25.60
N VAL A 488 -18.77 -11.73 -26.23
CA VAL A 488 -17.61 -11.90 -27.14
C VAL A 488 -16.33 -12.30 -26.40
N PHE A 489 -16.07 -11.74 -25.21
CA PHE A 489 -14.92 -12.14 -24.39
C PHE A 489 -15.07 -13.57 -23.87
N ALA A 490 -16.28 -13.97 -23.43
CA ALA A 490 -16.53 -15.34 -23.00
C ALA A 490 -16.33 -16.35 -24.16
N ALA A 491 -16.76 -16.01 -25.37
CA ALA A 491 -16.51 -16.83 -26.56
C ALA A 491 -15.02 -16.97 -26.89
N ALA A 492 -14.21 -15.96 -26.56
CA ALA A 492 -12.75 -16.00 -26.67
C ALA A 492 -12.04 -16.65 -25.47
N GLY A 493 -12.79 -17.15 -24.46
CA GLY A 493 -12.21 -17.75 -23.25
C GLY A 493 -11.56 -16.74 -22.29
N VAL A 494 -11.93 -15.47 -22.38
CA VAL A 494 -11.41 -14.38 -21.55
C VAL A 494 -12.48 -13.93 -20.56
N ALA A 495 -12.11 -13.81 -19.28
CA ALA A 495 -13.01 -13.28 -18.26
C ALA A 495 -13.19 -11.77 -18.43
N PHE A 496 -14.43 -11.30 -18.56
CA PHE A 496 -14.76 -9.88 -18.68
C PHE A 496 -15.63 -9.40 -17.52
N SER A 497 -15.33 -8.22 -16.99
CA SER A 497 -16.13 -7.59 -15.94
C SER A 497 -16.19 -6.08 -16.07
N VAL A 498 -17.35 -5.51 -15.74
CA VAL A 498 -17.58 -4.07 -15.64
C VAL A 498 -18.03 -3.78 -14.22
N ALA A 499 -17.37 -2.83 -13.57
CA ALA A 499 -17.70 -2.36 -12.23
C ALA A 499 -17.92 -0.85 -12.22
N ARG A 500 -18.80 -0.39 -11.32
CA ARG A 500 -19.04 1.04 -11.13
C ARG A 500 -18.07 1.62 -10.10
N ALA A 501 -17.35 2.66 -10.47
CA ALA A 501 -16.53 3.43 -9.55
C ALA A 501 -17.45 4.14 -8.53
N ARG A 502 -17.40 3.74 -7.25
CA ARG A 502 -18.26 4.32 -6.19
C ARG A 502 -17.85 5.74 -5.78
N SER A 503 -16.63 6.17 -6.11
CA SER A 503 -16.12 7.54 -5.91
C SER A 503 -14.80 7.70 -6.70
N PRO A 504 -14.51 8.89 -7.27
CA PRO A 504 -13.21 9.19 -7.89
C PRO A 504 -12.02 8.90 -6.97
N ARG A 505 -12.17 9.09 -5.65
CA ARG A 505 -11.14 8.78 -4.65
C ARG A 505 -11.11 7.30 -4.25
N ALA A 506 -12.22 6.58 -4.41
CA ALA A 506 -12.28 5.13 -4.14
C ALA A 506 -11.79 4.29 -5.33
N ALA A 507 -11.72 4.88 -6.53
CA ALA A 507 -11.18 4.25 -7.74
C ALA A 507 -9.64 4.11 -7.71
N LEU A 508 -8.97 4.79 -6.78
CA LEU A 508 -7.51 4.71 -6.53
C LEU A 508 -7.09 3.40 -5.84
N SER A 509 -7.82 2.31 -6.13
CA SER A 509 -7.66 1.00 -5.52
C SER A 509 -6.38 0.34 -5.99
N GLY A 510 -5.26 0.70 -5.36
CA GLY A 510 -4.01 -0.04 -5.44
C GLY A 510 -4.24 -1.53 -5.11
N LEU A 511 -3.72 -2.40 -5.96
CA LEU A 511 -4.03 -3.83 -5.98
C LEU A 511 -2.92 -4.71 -5.39
N LEU A 512 -1.97 -4.15 -4.63
CA LEU A 512 -1.29 -5.01 -3.66
C LEU A 512 -2.35 -5.65 -2.74
N PRO A 513 -2.37 -6.99 -2.60
CA PRO A 513 -3.22 -7.67 -1.60
C PRO A 513 -3.05 -7.11 -0.18
N ALA A 514 -1.94 -6.41 0.04
CA ALA A 514 -1.50 -5.73 1.24
C ALA A 514 -2.17 -4.39 1.54
N ARG A 515 -2.89 -3.75 0.60
CA ARG A 515 -3.54 -2.46 0.89
C ARG A 515 -4.76 -2.69 1.78
N PRO A 516 -4.82 -2.12 3.00
CA PRO A 516 -6.01 -2.18 3.83
C PRO A 516 -7.20 -1.57 3.09
N GLY A 517 -8.35 -2.25 3.11
CA GLY A 517 -9.58 -1.74 2.48
C GLY A 517 -9.81 -2.15 1.01
N ARG A 518 -9.01 -3.07 0.46
CA ARG A 518 -9.28 -3.72 -0.84
C ARG A 518 -10.74 -4.18 -0.91
N ARG A 519 -11.49 -3.68 -1.89
CA ARG A 519 -12.85 -4.15 -2.18
C ARG A 519 -12.82 -5.15 -3.34
N GLU A 520 -13.62 -6.20 -3.24
CA GLU A 520 -13.84 -7.11 -4.35
C GLU A 520 -14.59 -6.39 -5.49
N ILE A 521 -14.19 -6.70 -6.73
CA ILE A 521 -14.92 -6.28 -7.92
C ILE A 521 -16.30 -6.95 -7.84
N VAL A 522 -17.34 -6.14 -7.82
CA VAL A 522 -18.72 -6.62 -7.74
C VAL A 522 -19.23 -7.05 -9.12
N PRO A 523 -20.10 -8.08 -9.20
CA PRO A 523 -20.63 -8.57 -10.48
C PRO A 523 -21.42 -7.50 -11.25
N LEU A 524 -21.57 -7.71 -12.56
CA LEU A 524 -22.33 -6.83 -13.47
C LEU A 524 -23.77 -6.57 -12.98
N SER A 525 -24.37 -7.54 -12.30
CA SER A 525 -25.71 -7.45 -11.70
C SER A 525 -25.82 -6.38 -10.61
N MET A 526 -24.71 -5.93 -10.03
CA MET A 526 -24.69 -4.83 -9.07
C MET A 526 -24.48 -3.45 -9.71
N VAL A 527 -24.13 -3.41 -11.00
CA VAL A 527 -24.01 -2.15 -11.78
C VAL A 527 -25.37 -1.72 -12.30
N TYR A 528 -26.23 -2.67 -12.66
CA TYR A 528 -27.60 -2.45 -13.13
C TYR A 528 -28.60 -2.99 -12.11
N PRO A 529 -29.02 -2.19 -11.10
CA PRO A 529 -30.14 -2.59 -10.27
C PRO A 529 -31.39 -2.75 -11.16
N GLU A 530 -32.17 -3.81 -10.95
CA GLU A 530 -33.34 -4.15 -11.77
C GLU A 530 -34.43 -3.06 -11.84
N SER A 531 -34.29 -1.95 -11.10
CA SER A 531 -35.28 -0.88 -10.97
C SER A 531 -35.05 0.38 -11.83
N ASP A 532 -33.87 0.56 -12.46
CA ASP A 532 -33.58 1.78 -13.26
C ASP A 532 -33.76 1.54 -14.77
N TYR A 533 -35.01 1.60 -15.22
CA TYR A 533 -35.38 1.61 -16.65
C TYR A 533 -35.58 3.06 -17.13
N SER A 534 -34.52 3.77 -17.52
CA SER A 534 -34.67 4.90 -18.44
C SER A 534 -33.52 4.95 -19.44
N GLU A 535 -33.82 4.58 -20.69
CA GLU A 535 -32.87 4.56 -21.82
C GLU A 535 -32.63 5.94 -22.47
N SER A 536 -33.10 7.04 -21.87
CA SER A 536 -33.35 8.28 -22.60
C SER A 536 -32.15 9.21 -22.84
N TYR A 537 -30.91 8.83 -22.53
CA TYR A 537 -29.78 9.79 -22.53
C TYR A 537 -28.69 9.58 -23.58
N TYR A 538 -28.73 8.49 -24.38
CA TYR A 538 -27.75 8.23 -25.45
C TYR A 538 -28.32 8.38 -26.87
N SER A 539 -29.56 8.85 -27.04
CA SER A 539 -30.06 9.22 -28.36
C SER A 539 -29.39 10.53 -28.81
N GLU A 540 -28.34 10.42 -29.62
CA GLU A 540 -27.82 11.54 -30.41
C GLU A 540 -28.99 12.16 -31.17
N SER A 541 -29.21 13.46 -30.95
CA SER A 541 -30.12 14.29 -31.74
C SER A 541 -29.58 14.37 -33.17
N VAL A 542 -30.01 13.46 -34.02
CA VAL A 542 -29.91 13.61 -35.47
C VAL A 542 -30.89 14.72 -35.85
N SER A 543 -30.39 15.94 -36.01
CA SER A 543 -31.15 17.03 -36.60
C SER A 543 -31.38 16.73 -38.08
N SER A 544 -32.59 16.28 -38.41
CA SER A 544 -33.06 16.25 -39.78
C SER A 544 -33.41 17.68 -40.20
N ASP A 545 -32.47 18.36 -40.85
CA ASP A 545 -32.78 19.56 -41.62
C ASP A 545 -33.50 19.11 -42.90
N SER A 546 -34.83 19.18 -42.87
CA SER A 546 -35.66 19.12 -44.07
C SER A 546 -35.87 20.54 -44.59
N GLU A 547 -35.43 20.73 -45.82
CA GLU A 547 -35.70 21.87 -46.70
C GLU A 547 -37.20 22.23 -46.73
N GLU A 548 -37.52 23.51 -46.53
CA GLU A 548 -38.71 24.11 -47.12
C GLU A 548 -38.40 25.54 -47.55
N SER A 549 -38.07 25.66 -48.83
CA SER A 549 -38.02 26.90 -49.60
C SER A 549 -39.44 27.41 -49.85
N GLY A 550 -39.79 28.52 -49.21
CA GLY A 550 -41.00 29.29 -49.50
C GLY A 550 -40.65 30.72 -49.90
N GLU A 551 -40.34 30.91 -51.19
CA GLU A 551 -40.27 32.23 -51.81
C GLU A 551 -41.66 32.88 -51.82
N SER A 552 -41.73 34.15 -51.41
CA SER A 552 -42.78 35.06 -51.87
C SER A 552 -42.21 36.47 -51.97
N LEU A 553 -42.06 36.95 -53.20
CA LEU A 553 -41.99 38.37 -53.52
C LEU A 553 -43.29 38.77 -54.24
N PRO A 554 -43.77 40.00 -54.05
CA PRO A 554 -45.04 40.46 -54.63
C PRO A 554 -44.82 40.96 -56.06
N TRP A 555 -45.82 40.82 -56.94
CA TRP A 555 -46.38 41.86 -57.82
C TRP A 555 -47.58 41.29 -58.61
N GLN A 556 -48.69 42.04 -58.56
CA GLN A 556 -50.02 41.91 -59.20
C GLN A 556 -51.07 41.02 -58.54
#